data_AF-A0A0F2PHW4-F1
#
_entry.id   AF-A0A0F2PHW4-F1
#
_cell.length_a   1.000
_cell.length_b   1.000
_cell.length_c   1.000
_cell.angle_alpha   90.00
_cell.angle_beta   90.00
_cell.angle_gamma   90.00
#
_symmetry.space_group_name_H-M   'P 1'
#
loop_
_entity.id
_entity.type
_entity.pdbx_description
1 polymer ?
#
loop_
_entity_poly.entity_id
_entity_poly.type
_entity_poly.pdbx_seq_one_letter_code
_entity_poly.pdbx_strand_id
1 'polypeptide(L)'
;MNQRIDVDKFIKNRQGEIEYLVNTALNRAGDIVKQKVADGEVKATIQDVLPLLLYEVLITNTVAVLRLVTEMLEEEGKINNSGIDH
;
A
#
# COMPACT_ATOMS: atom_id res chain seq x y z
N MET A 1 4.42 28.62 9.21
CA MET A 1 5.14 28.28 7.96
C MET A 1 4.27 27.30 7.19
N ASN A 2 3.98 27.57 5.92
CA ASN A 2 3.25 26.63 5.07
C ASN A 2 4.29 25.66 4.48
N GLN A 3 4.64 24.62 5.23
CA GLN A 3 5.60 23.60 4.80
C GLN A 3 4.91 22.72 3.75
N ARG A 4 5.49 22.68 2.55
CA ARG A 4 4.96 21.91 1.43
C ARG A 4 5.75 20.61 1.36
N ILE A 5 5.09 19.51 1.72
CA ILE A 5 5.63 18.16 1.53
C ILE A 5 5.93 17.97 0.04
N ASP A 6 7.18 17.63 -0.29
CA ASP A 6 7.59 17.30 -1.65
C ASP A 6 7.26 15.83 -1.95
N VAL A 7 5.99 15.61 -2.29
CA VAL A 7 5.44 14.29 -2.60
C VAL A 7 6.14 13.66 -3.82
N ASP A 8 6.50 14.46 -4.82
CA ASP A 8 7.14 13.96 -6.04
C ASP A 8 8.53 13.38 -5.74
N LYS A 9 9.31 14.06 -4.89
CA LYS A 9 10.62 13.55 -4.44
C LYS A 9 10.47 12.29 -3.60
N PHE A 10 9.49 12.26 -2.69
CA PHE A 10 9.21 11.08 -1.88
C PHE A 10 8.87 9.85 -2.75
N ILE A 11 7.95 10.01 -3.71
CA ILE A 11 7.55 8.94 -4.62
C ILE A 11 8.74 8.46 -5.45
N LYS A 12 9.54 9.39 -6.03
CA LYS A 12 10.72 9.02 -6.82
C LYS A 12 11.74 8.21 -6.02
N ASN A 13 11.99 8.59 -4.77
CA ASN A 13 12.95 7.89 -3.91
C ASN A 13 12.47 6.49 -3.49
N ARG A 14 11.15 6.25 -3.49
CA ARG A 14 10.53 4.99 -3.02
C ARG A 14 9.80 4.21 -4.11
N GLN A 15 10.03 4.54 -5.38
CA GLN A 15 9.33 3.90 -6.50
C GLN A 15 9.43 2.36 -6.46
N GLY A 16 10.63 1.83 -6.19
CA GLY A 16 10.82 0.37 -6.09
C GLY A 16 10.09 -0.27 -4.89
N GLU A 17 10.00 0.44 -3.76
CA GLU A 17 9.24 -0.01 -2.60
C GLU A 17 7.73 0.01 -2.88
N ILE A 18 7.25 1.07 -3.55
CA ILE A 18 5.85 1.17 -3.98
C ILE A 18 5.49 0.01 -4.93
N GLU A 19 6.32 -0.25 -5.93
CA GLU A 19 6.13 -1.37 -6.86
C GLU A 19 6.13 -2.73 -6.13
N TYR A 20 7.03 -2.92 -5.17
CA TYR A 20 7.08 -4.12 -4.34
C TYR A 20 5.79 -4.29 -3.50
N LEU A 21 5.31 -3.21 -2.87
CA LEU A 21 4.10 -3.23 -2.06
C LEU A 21 2.86 -3.55 -2.91
N VAL A 22 2.76 -2.96 -4.12
CA VAL A 22 1.68 -3.24 -5.07
C VAL A 22 1.71 -4.71 -5.50
N ASN A 23 2.87 -5.25 -5.88
CA ASN A 23 3.01 -6.65 -6.27
C ASN A 23 2.65 -7.60 -5.11
N THR A 24 3.09 -7.27 -3.90
CA THR A 24 2.76 -8.04 -2.70
C THR A 24 1.25 -8.00 -2.42
N ALA A 25 0.61 -6.85 -2.62
CA ALA A 25 -0.84 -6.69 -2.47
C ALA A 25 -1.62 -7.55 -3.46
N LEU A 26 -1.23 -7.53 -4.74
CA LEU A 26 -1.85 -8.33 -5.79
C LEU A 26 -1.70 -9.84 -5.53
N ASN A 27 -0.50 -10.29 -5.14
CA ASN A 27 -0.25 -11.69 -4.84
C ASN A 27 -1.07 -12.17 -3.64
N ARG A 28 -1.10 -11.39 -2.55
CA ARG A 28 -1.88 -11.72 -1.36
C ARG A 28 -3.38 -11.79 -1.67
N ALA A 29 -3.91 -10.82 -2.42
CA ALA A 29 -5.30 -10.83 -2.86
C ALA A 29 -5.62 -12.08 -3.68
N GLY A 30 -4.73 -12.44 -4.60
CA GLY A 30 -4.84 -13.66 -5.39
C GLY A 30 -4.85 -14.93 -4.54
N ASP A 31 -4.00 -15.02 -3.52
CA ASP A 31 -3.92 -16.20 -2.65
C ASP A 31 -5.14 -16.35 -1.74
N ILE A 32 -5.68 -15.25 -1.21
CA ILE A 32 -6.95 -15.24 -0.44
C ILE A 32 -8.10 -15.76 -1.30
N VAL A 33 -8.21 -15.26 -2.54
CA VAL A 33 -9.24 -15.68 -3.49
C VAL A 33 -9.08 -17.17 -3.83
N LYS A 34 -7.86 -17.63 -4.13
CA LYS A 34 -7.59 -19.05 -4.43
C LYS A 34 -8.01 -19.95 -3.27
N GLN A 35 -7.70 -19.55 -2.03
CA GLN A 35 -8.06 -20.31 -0.83
C GLN A 35 -9.58 -20.41 -0.69
N LYS A 36 -10.31 -19.29 -0.84
CA LYS A 36 -11.78 -19.27 -0.76
C LYS A 36 -12.45 -20.11 -1.84
N VAL A 37 -11.86 -20.18 -3.04
CA VAL A 37 -12.33 -21.09 -4.09
C VAL A 37 -12.06 -22.55 -3.73
N ALA A 38 -10.87 -22.87 -3.20
CA ALA A 38 -10.52 -24.22 -2.77
C ALA A 38 -11.40 -24.73 -1.62
N ASP A 39 -11.79 -23.84 -0.70
CA ASP A 39 -12.68 -24.13 0.42
C ASP A 39 -14.16 -24.24 0.00
N GLY A 40 -14.47 -23.93 -1.27
CA GLY A 40 -15.83 -23.96 -1.82
C GLY A 40 -16.71 -22.78 -1.38
N GLU A 41 -16.14 -21.77 -0.71
CA GLU A 41 -16.85 -20.56 -0.28
C GLU A 41 -17.24 -19.66 -1.47
N VAL A 42 -16.43 -19.68 -2.53
CA VAL A 42 -16.60 -18.87 -3.74
C VAL A 42 -16.49 -19.77 -4.95
N LYS A 43 -17.40 -19.62 -5.93
CA LYS A 43 -17.29 -20.38 -7.18
C LYS A 43 -16.13 -19.83 -8.01
N ALA A 44 -15.46 -20.69 -8.77
CA ALA A 44 -14.40 -20.32 -9.71
C ALA A 44 -14.95 -19.63 -10.98
N THR A 45 -15.91 -18.72 -10.84
CA THR A 45 -16.42 -17.90 -11.94
C THR A 45 -15.84 -16.49 -11.82
N ILE A 46 -15.68 -15.80 -12.93
CA ILE A 46 -15.18 -14.43 -12.90
C ILE A 46 -16.15 -13.49 -12.18
N GLN A 47 -17.46 -13.75 -12.24
CA GLN A 47 -18.47 -12.93 -11.56
C GLN A 47 -18.34 -13.02 -10.03
N ASP A 48 -17.97 -14.19 -9.51
CA ASP A 48 -17.84 -14.42 -8.06
C ASP A 48 -16.43 -14.04 -7.56
N VAL A 49 -15.40 -14.27 -8.37
CA VAL A 49 -13.99 -14.01 -8.01
C VAL A 49 -13.59 -12.55 -8.15
N LEU A 50 -13.97 -11.89 -9.25
CA LEU A 50 -13.47 -10.55 -9.57
C LEU A 50 -13.83 -9.50 -8.50
N PRO A 51 -15.06 -9.44 -7.96
CA PRO A 51 -15.39 -8.47 -6.92
C PRO A 51 -14.55 -8.66 -5.65
N LEU A 52 -14.32 -9.92 -5.27
CA LEU A 52 -13.50 -10.25 -4.11
C LEU A 52 -12.03 -9.88 -4.33
N LEU A 53 -11.48 -10.19 -5.52
CA LEU A 53 -10.13 -9.81 -5.88
C LEU A 53 -9.95 -8.29 -5.84
N LEU A 54 -10.89 -7.53 -6.43
CA LEU A 54 -10.85 -6.06 -6.42
C LEU A 54 -10.93 -5.49 -5.01
N TYR A 55 -11.77 -6.08 -4.13
CA TYR A 55 -11.87 -5.68 -2.74
C TYR A 55 -10.55 -5.90 -1.98
N GLU A 56 -9.96 -7.08 -2.12
CA GLU A 56 -8.69 -7.42 -1.45
C GLU A 56 -7.53 -6.55 -1.94
N VAL A 57 -7.47 -6.26 -3.25
CA VAL A 57 -6.49 -5.33 -3.83
C VAL A 57 -6.70 -3.92 -3.30
N LEU A 58 -7.93 -3.42 -3.25
CA LEU A 58 -8.25 -2.08 -2.76
C LEU A 58 -7.84 -1.91 -1.29
N ILE A 59 -8.21 -2.85 -0.43
CA ILE A 59 -7.84 -2.80 0.99
C ILE A 59 -6.33 -2.87 1.17
N THR A 60 -5.67 -3.82 0.51
CA THR A 60 -4.23 -4.01 0.70
C THR A 60 -3.44 -2.81 0.18
N ASN A 61 -3.84 -2.25 -0.97
CA ASN A 61 -3.27 -1.00 -1.49
C ASN A 61 -3.52 0.18 -0.54
N THR A 62 -4.72 0.31 0.03
CA THR A 62 -5.04 1.38 0.99
C THR A 62 -4.12 1.33 2.21
N VAL A 63 -3.94 0.15 2.80
CA VAL A 63 -3.04 -0.03 3.95
C VAL A 63 -1.59 0.31 3.59
N ALA A 64 -1.12 -0.14 2.42
CA ALA A 64 0.23 0.16 1.95
C ALA A 64 0.46 1.67 1.75
N VAL A 65 -0.50 2.37 1.13
CA VAL A 65 -0.43 3.82 0.93
C VAL A 65 -0.47 4.56 2.26
N LEU A 66 -1.34 4.17 3.21
CA LEU A 66 -1.39 4.79 4.54
C LEU A 66 -0.06 4.64 5.28
N ARG A 67 0.61 3.48 5.16
CA ARG A 67 1.94 3.27 5.72
C ARG A 67 2.97 4.21 5.08
N LEU A 68 3.01 4.29 3.75
CA LEU A 68 3.94 5.18 3.04
C LEU A 68 3.72 6.65 3.41
N VAL A 69 2.46 7.09 3.53
CA VAL A 69 2.12 8.44 3.98
C VAL A 69 2.59 8.67 5.42
N THR A 70 2.45 7.67 6.30
CA THR A 70 2.94 7.76 7.68
C THR A 70 4.46 7.91 7.70
N GLU A 71 5.18 7.11 6.92
CA GLU A 71 6.64 7.19 6.79
C GLU A 71 7.09 8.56 6.25
N MET A 72 6.36 9.11 5.27
CA MET A 72 6.61 10.46 4.73
C MET A 72 6.48 11.54 5.81
N LEU A 73 5.43 11.47 6.65
CA LEU A 73 5.21 12.41 7.75
C LEU A 73 6.26 12.26 8.86
N GLU A 74 6.70 11.04 9.15
CA GLU A 74 7.75 10.79 10.14
C GLU A 74 9.13 11.27 9.70
N GLU A 75 9.49 11.11 8.42
CA GLU A 75 10.74 11.63 7.87
C GLU A 75 10.80 13.16 7.98
N GLU A 76 9.70 13.84 7.69
CA GLU A 76 9.58 15.28 7.88
C GLU A 76 9.71 15.67 9.36
N GLY A 77 9.06 14.93 10.27
CA GLY A 77 9.16 15.15 11.71
C GLY A 77 10.59 14.98 12.26
N LYS A 78 11.35 14.02 11.74
CA LYS A 78 12.75 13.77 12.13
C LYS A 78 13.70 14.86 11.64
N ILE A 79 13.55 15.35 10.40
CA ILE A 79 14.37 16.44 9.85
C ILE A 79 14.23 17.72 10.71
N ASN A 80 13.05 17.99 11.25
CA ASN A 80 12.80 19.18 12.07
C ASN A 80 13.41 19.13 13.49
N ASN A 81 13.59 17.95 14.09
CA ASN A 81 14.19 17.82 15.42
C ASN A 81 15.72 17.88 15.41
N SER A 82 16.37 17.50 14.31
CA SER A 82 17.85 17.51 14.19
C SER A 82 18.46 18.91 14.07
N GLY A 83 17.63 19.96 13.92
CA GLY A 83 18.07 21.35 13.75
C GLY A 83 18.02 22.21 15.00
N ILE A 84 17.61 21.65 16.16
CA ILE A 84 17.50 22.40 17.43
C ILE A 84 18.74 22.17 18.33
N ASP A 85 19.60 21.21 18.00
CA ASP A 85 20.85 20.95 18.71
C ASP A 85 22.03 21.69 18.06
N HIS A 86 22.03 23.03 18.07
CA HIS A 86 23.22 23.86 17.88
C HIS A 86 23.12 25.20 18.62
#